data_AF-A0A529XPZ8-F1
#
_entry.id   AF-A0A529XPZ8-F1
#
_cell.length_a   1.000
_cell.length_b   1.000
_cell.length_c   1.000
_cell.angle_alpha   90.00
_cell.angle_beta   90.00
_cell.angle_gamma   90.00
#
_symmetry.space_group_name_H-M   'P 1'
#
loop_
_entity.id
_entity.type
_entity.pdbx_description
1 polymer ?
#
loop_
_entity_poly.entity_id
_entity_poly.type
_entity_poly.pdbx_seq_one_letter_code
_entity_poly.pdbx_strand_id
1 'polypeptide(L)' 'MSCATKRFAAIGARRAAGGKEGITSICSAHPLVIDAALRHGALHGADVLIEATCNQVNHEGGYTGMAPAAFRGLVET' A
#
# COMPACT_ATOMS: atom_id res chain seq x y z
N MET A 1 5.27 -12.87 -8.26
CA MET A 1 5.67 -11.60 -7.59
C MET A 1 5.86 -10.53 -8.64
N SER A 2 5.20 -9.38 -8.50
CA SER A 2 5.36 -8.26 -9.41
C SER A 2 6.76 -7.62 -9.27
N CYS A 3 7.15 -6.78 -10.23
CA CYS A 3 8.37 -5.98 -10.13
C CYS A 3 8.41 -5.13 -8.85
N ALA A 4 7.26 -4.54 -8.48
CA ALA A 4 7.10 -3.72 -7.27
C ALA A 4 7.47 -4.47 -5.98
N THR A 5 6.98 -5.70 -5.81
CA THR A 5 7.28 -6.50 -4.60
C THR A 5 8.79 -6.76 -4.45
N LYS A 6 9.49 -7.02 -5.56
CA LYS A 6 10.96 -7.22 -5.55
C LYS A 6 11.69 -5.93 -5.17
N ARG A 7 11.26 -4.78 -5.69
CA ARG A 7 11.84 -3.47 -5.37
C ARG A 7 11.67 -3.14 -3.89
N PHE A 8 10.47 -3.37 -3.35
CA PHE A 8 10.13 -3.16 -1.94
C PHE A 8 10.99 -4.02 -1.01
N ALA A 9 11.06 -5.34 -1.26
CA ALA A 9 11.84 -6.27 -0.43
C ALA A 9 13.33 -5.90 -0.33
N ALA A 10 13.88 -5.24 -1.36
CA ALA A 10 15.29 -4.87 -1.41
C ALA A 10 15.62 -3.50 -0.76
N ILE A 11 14.62 -2.71 -0.31
CA ILE A 11 14.86 -1.41 0.34
C ILE A 11 15.74 -1.57 1.59
N GLY A 12 15.49 -2.58 2.42
CA GLY A 12 16.27 -2.82 3.65
C GLY A 12 17.75 -3.04 3.37
N ALA A 13 18.07 -3.86 2.36
CA ALA A 13 19.45 -4.11 1.94
C ALA A 13 20.12 -2.85 1.36
N ARG A 14 19.42 -2.07 0.53
CA ARG A 14 19.97 -0.84 -0.05
C ARG A 14 20.17 0.26 1.00
N ARG A 15 19.32 0.33 2.03
CA ARG A 15 19.55 1.20 3.19
C ARG A 15 20.77 0.77 4.00
N ALA A 16 20.94 -0.53 4.26
CA ALA A 16 22.11 -1.06 4.97
C ALA A 16 23.43 -0.77 4.23
N ALA A 17 23.39 -0.68 2.90
CA ALA A 17 24.52 -0.28 2.05
C ALA A 17 24.75 1.26 1.99
N GLY A 18 24.04 2.06 2.79
CA GLY A 18 24.17 3.52 2.83
C GLY A 18 23.25 4.31 1.89
N GLY A 19 22.34 3.63 1.18
CA GLY A 19 21.33 4.27 0.34
C GLY A 19 20.27 5.01 1.17
N LYS A 20 19.69 6.08 0.59
CA LYS A 20 18.64 6.91 1.22
C LYS A 20 17.23 6.54 0.75
N GLU A 21 16.95 5.25 0.67
CA GLU A 21 15.67 4.76 0.17
C GLU A 21 14.64 4.56 1.28
N GLY A 22 13.37 4.60 0.88
CA GLY A 22 12.23 4.32 1.73
C GLY A 22 10.98 4.13 0.88
N ILE A 23 9.90 3.75 1.53
CA ILE A 23 8.56 3.73 0.95
C ILE A 23 7.59 4.31 1.98
N THR A 24 6.66 5.13 1.52
CA THR A 24 5.60 5.66 2.38
C THR A 24 4.55 4.59 2.57
N SER A 25 4.26 4.22 3.82
CA SER A 25 3.12 3.37 4.15
C SER A 25 1.87 4.24 4.32
N ILE A 26 0.87 4.03 3.46
CA ILE A 26 -0.37 4.81 3.41
C ILE A 26 -1.47 3.98 4.07
N CYS A 27 -1.67 4.23 5.37
CA CYS A 27 -2.60 3.47 6.22
C CYS A 27 -4.01 4.07 6.25
N SER A 28 -4.66 4.22 5.09
CA SER A 28 -6.00 4.80 4.98
C SER A 28 -6.94 3.92 4.19
N ALA A 29 -8.18 3.79 4.68
CA ALA A 29 -9.28 3.12 3.97
C ALA A 29 -10.17 4.11 3.21
N HIS A 30 -9.87 5.42 3.24
CA HIS A 30 -10.70 6.42 2.59
C HIS A 30 -10.47 6.40 1.06
N PRO A 31 -11.51 6.20 0.22
CA PRO A 31 -11.34 6.02 -1.23
C PRO A 31 -10.56 7.16 -1.91
N LEU A 32 -10.84 8.42 -1.57
CA LEU A 32 -10.12 9.57 -2.13
C LEU A 32 -8.62 9.61 -1.76
N VAL A 33 -8.24 9.09 -0.59
CA VAL A 33 -6.83 9.04 -0.19
C VAL A 33 -6.10 7.96 -0.99
N ILE A 34 -6.75 6.81 -1.20
CA ILE A 34 -6.24 5.72 -2.03
C ILE A 34 -6.07 6.19 -3.48
N ASP A 35 -7.09 6.81 -4.06
CA ASP A 35 -7.03 7.36 -5.43
C ASP A 35 -5.91 8.41 -5.58
N ALA A 36 -5.80 9.35 -4.64
CA ALA A 36 -4.73 10.34 -4.65
C ALA A 36 -3.34 9.69 -4.55
N ALA A 37 -3.17 8.66 -3.72
CA ALA A 37 -1.92 7.92 -3.56
C ALA A 37 -1.52 7.19 -4.85
N LEU A 38 -2.47 6.49 -5.48
CA LEU A 38 -2.24 5.75 -6.72
C LEU A 38 -1.91 6.70 -7.87
N ARG A 39 -2.65 7.80 -8.02
CA ARG A 39 -2.36 8.85 -9.02
C ARG A 39 -0.99 9.49 -8.80
N HIS A 40 -0.63 9.79 -7.55
CA HIS A 40 0.68 10.33 -7.22
C HIS A 40 1.81 9.34 -7.58
N GLY A 41 1.64 8.06 -7.25
CA GLY A 41 2.60 7.01 -7.61
C GLY A 41 2.77 6.87 -9.12
N ALA A 42 1.66 6.83 -9.85
CA ALA A 42 1.67 6.77 -11.32
C ALA A 42 2.36 7.99 -11.94
N LEU A 43 2.08 9.20 -11.46
CA LEU A 43 2.68 10.44 -11.95
C LEU A 43 4.20 10.47 -11.76
N HIS A 44 4.72 9.86 -10.70
CA HIS A 44 6.15 9.88 -10.35
C HIS A 44 6.88 8.57 -10.67
N GLY A 45 6.21 7.59 -11.28
CA GLY A 45 6.79 6.27 -11.54
C GLY A 45 7.20 5.51 -10.27
N ALA A 46 6.55 5.78 -9.14
CA ALA A 46 6.87 5.23 -7.83
C ALA A 46 5.92 4.08 -7.43
N ASP A 47 6.43 3.10 -6.69
CA ASP A 47 5.61 2.06 -6.06
C ASP A 47 4.80 2.66 -4.89
N VAL A 48 3.57 2.18 -4.71
CA VAL A 48 2.66 2.62 -3.64
C VAL A 48 2.40 1.47 -2.67
N LEU A 49 2.56 1.74 -1.37
CA LEU A 49 2.23 0.81 -0.29
C LEU A 49 0.97 1.29 0.44
N ILE A 50 -0.10 0.53 0.34
CA ILE A 50 -1.37 0.76 1.04
C ILE A 50 -1.56 -0.34 2.08
N GLU A 51 -1.85 0.05 3.30
CA GLU A 51 -2.03 -0.89 4.42
C GLU A 51 -3.37 -0.67 5.11
N ALA A 52 -3.92 -1.75 5.65
CA ALA A 52 -5.10 -1.72 6.52
C ALA A 52 -4.80 -2.43 7.84
N THR A 53 -5.33 -1.88 8.92
CA THR A 53 -5.27 -2.49 10.26
C THR A 53 -6.37 -3.55 10.43
N CYS A 54 -6.20 -4.46 11.39
CA CYS A 54 -7.22 -5.47 11.72
C CYS A 54 -8.55 -4.87 12.21
N ASN A 55 -8.52 -3.66 12.77
CA ASN A 55 -9.74 -2.95 13.16
C ASN A 55 -10.47 -2.38 11.93
N GLN A 56 -9.73 -1.97 10.90
CA GLN A 56 -10.29 -1.51 9.63
C GLN A 56 -10.87 -2.66 8.83
N VAL A 57 -10.08 -3.70 8.61
CA VAL A 57 -10.35 -4.79 7.68
C VAL A 57 -10.02 -6.12 8.36
N ASN A 58 -11.00 -7.00 8.45
CA ASN A 58 -10.82 -8.35 8.98
C ASN A 58 -11.88 -9.31 8.41
N HIS A 59 -11.86 -10.57 8.81
CA HIS A 59 -12.79 -11.59 8.31
C HIS A 59 -14.26 -11.32 8.64
N GLU A 60 -14.56 -10.47 9.63
CA GLU A 60 -15.91 -10.03 10.02
C GLU A 60 -16.26 -8.65 9.44
N GLY A 61 -15.34 -8.02 8.69
CA GLY A 61 -15.52 -6.72 8.05
C GLY A 61 -14.86 -5.53 8.76
N GLY A 62 -14.45 -5.68 10.01
CA GLY A 62 -13.96 -4.55 10.82
C GLY A 62 -14.96 -3.38 10.87
N TYR A 63 -14.49 -2.18 11.20
CA TYR A 63 -15.38 -1.00 11.21
C TYR A 63 -15.70 -0.47 9.80
N THR A 64 -14.99 -0.93 8.78
CA THR A 64 -15.25 -0.53 7.39
C THR A 64 -16.29 -1.39 6.68
N GLY A 65 -16.68 -2.52 7.28
CA GLY A 65 -17.53 -3.53 6.66
C GLY A 65 -16.83 -4.34 5.55
N MET A 66 -15.50 -4.25 5.43
CA MET A 66 -14.73 -4.91 4.39
C MET A 66 -13.90 -6.10 4.90
N ALA A 67 -14.05 -7.24 4.23
CA ALA A 67 -13.08 -8.33 4.29
C ALA A 67 -11.81 -7.98 3.48
N PRO A 68 -10.66 -8.65 3.71
CA PRO A 68 -9.42 -8.36 2.99
C PRO A 68 -9.55 -8.40 1.45
N ALA A 69 -10.35 -9.33 0.92
CA ALA A 69 -10.61 -9.41 -0.52
C ALA A 69 -11.39 -8.19 -1.05
N ALA A 70 -12.34 -7.66 -0.27
CA ALA A 70 -13.10 -6.47 -0.62
C ALA A 70 -12.21 -5.22 -0.58
N PHE A 71 -11.35 -5.10 0.45
CA PHE A 71 -10.39 -3.98 0.53
C PHE A 71 -9.41 -3.99 -0.65
N ARG A 72 -8.90 -5.16 -1.05
CA ARG A 72 -8.08 -5.29 -2.27
C ARG A 72 -8.86 -4.83 -3.51
N GLY A 73 -10.12 -5.24 -3.65
CA GLY A 73 -10.98 -4.82 -4.76
C GLY A 73 -11.13 -3.30 -4.83
N LEU A 74 -11.35 -2.64 -3.70
CA LEU A 74 -11.40 -1.17 -3.61
C LEU A 74 -10.09 -0.52 -4.11
N VAL A 75 -8.92 -1.08 -3.78
CA VAL A 75 -7.62 -0.54 -4.20
C VAL A 75 -7.32 -0.80 -5.68
N GLU A 76 -7.85 -1.87 -6.26
CA GLU A 76 -7.65 -2.25 -7.67
C GLU A 76 -8.62 -1.55 -8.65
N THR A 77 -9.50 -0.67 -8.15
CA THR A 77 -10.46 0.09 -8.97
C THR A 77 -9.87 1.41 -9.46
#